data_AF-A0A8S9Q021-F1
#
_entry.id   AF-A0A8S9Q021-F1
#
_cell.length_a   1.000
_cell.length_b   1.000
_cell.length_c   1.000
_cell.angle_alpha   90.00
_cell.angle_beta   90.00
_cell.angle_gamma   90.00
#
_symmetry.space_group_name_H-M   'P 1'
#
loop_
_entity.id
_entity.type
_entity.pdbx_description
1 polymer ?
#
loop_
_entity_poly.entity_id
_entity_poly.type
_entity_poly.pdbx_seq_one_letter_code
_entity_poly.pdbx_strand_id
1 'polypeptide(L)'
;MSSLLLVFSSVIKRRVIGAFWYLSAIEKKDTCWHEACAKISGCNLTNYLCARGGTGGDNSRFLNTSCPLIDPEQIINSTVFNFGMYIDALKSGVVETRDFPRKLLYCFWWGLRNLSALGQNLETSNSEGEILFAIIICVSGVLLFAVLIGNVQKYLQSTTIRVDEWEEKKRDTEKWMSYRKLPENIKERIRKYEDYKWQETRGTEEEALLRSLALSFMDDGWLLEALCDRVKPVFYSENSYIVRKGDPVKEMFIVTRGELISTTESFETYSSSHIRLTKGFILLPDDVKFVASHLNRLHSVKLKHMFRYYSMSWMSWGACYIQAAWRAHCRRKSSKILRAKKDKQQIQQDIQLNLGATLYVSRFVSKALRNRQDDSAECSSFSQMLPLVPHKPADPEFSKEEA
;
A
#
# COMPACT_ATOMS: atom_id res chain seq x y z
N MET A 1 6.31 -6.11 -0.95
CA MET A 1 6.64 -6.37 -2.38
C MET A 1 7.78 -7.38 -2.55
N SER A 2 8.87 -7.25 -1.78
CA SER A 2 10.06 -8.12 -1.86
C SER A 2 9.76 -9.61 -1.58
N SER A 3 8.96 -9.93 -0.57
CA SER A 3 8.63 -11.32 -0.21
C SER A 3 7.78 -12.02 -1.28
N LEU A 4 6.87 -11.30 -1.93
CA LEU A 4 6.04 -11.84 -3.02
C LEU A 4 6.91 -12.18 -4.24
N LEU A 5 7.81 -11.26 -4.64
CA LEU A 5 8.74 -11.47 -5.75
C LEU A 5 9.70 -12.65 -5.50
N LEU A 6 10.14 -12.85 -4.25
CA LEU A 6 10.94 -14.01 -3.87
C LEU A 6 10.17 -15.33 -4.00
N VAL A 7 8.90 -15.35 -3.58
CA VAL A 7 8.03 -16.52 -3.75
C VAL A 7 7.83 -16.82 -5.23
N PHE A 8 7.50 -15.82 -6.05
CA PHE A 8 7.34 -15.99 -7.50
C PHE A 8 8.63 -16.48 -8.18
N SER A 9 9.78 -15.88 -7.86
CA SER A 9 11.09 -16.35 -8.35
C SER A 9 11.35 -17.80 -7.93
N SER A 10 10.99 -18.19 -6.71
CA SER A 10 11.17 -19.56 -6.23
C SER A 10 10.26 -20.57 -6.96
N VAL A 11 9.05 -20.16 -7.36
CA VAL A 11 8.11 -21.01 -8.11
C VAL A 11 8.60 -21.24 -9.54
N ILE A 12 9.19 -20.22 -10.18
CA ILE A 12 9.76 -20.32 -11.53
C ILE A 12 10.96 -21.29 -11.52
N LYS A 13 11.86 -21.17 -10.53
CA LYS A 13 13.04 -22.06 -10.40
C LYS A 13 12.65 -23.53 -10.22
N ARG A 14 11.55 -23.84 -9.51
CA ARG A 14 11.04 -25.21 -9.32
C ARG A 14 10.61 -25.88 -10.63
N ARG A 15 10.00 -25.10 -11.54
CA ARG A 15 9.59 -25.60 -12.87
C ARG A 15 10.80 -25.95 -13.73
N VAL A 16 11.85 -25.12 -13.67
CA VAL A 16 13.10 -25.34 -14.42
C VAL A 16 13.81 -26.61 -13.93
N ILE A 17 13.91 -26.80 -12.61
CA ILE A 17 14.54 -28.01 -12.03
C ILE A 17 13.79 -29.27 -12.43
N GLY A 18 12.46 -29.27 -12.34
CA GLY A 18 11.64 -30.41 -12.77
C GLY A 18 11.74 -30.71 -14.27
N ALA A 19 11.83 -29.69 -15.11
CA ALA A 19 11.99 -29.86 -16.56
C ALA A 19 13.37 -30.41 -16.93
N PHE A 20 14.43 -29.91 -16.29
CA PHE A 20 15.78 -30.42 -16.48
C PHE A 20 15.91 -31.87 -16.02
N TRP A 21 15.28 -32.22 -14.90
CA TRP A 21 15.21 -33.60 -14.42
C TRP A 21 14.50 -34.53 -15.41
N TYR A 22 13.37 -34.10 -15.98
CA TYR A 22 12.64 -34.86 -17.01
C TYR A 22 13.47 -35.09 -18.27
N LEU A 23 14.15 -34.05 -18.76
CA LEU A 23 15.01 -34.15 -19.95
C LEU A 23 16.18 -35.11 -19.70
N SER A 24 16.84 -34.96 -18.54
CA SER A 24 17.95 -35.83 -18.14
C SER A 24 17.51 -37.29 -17.97
N ALA A 25 16.28 -37.55 -17.51
CA ALA A 25 15.72 -38.89 -17.43
C ALA A 25 15.56 -39.54 -18.82
N ILE A 26 15.18 -38.75 -19.84
CA ILE A 26 15.10 -39.21 -21.24
C ILE A 26 16.49 -39.50 -21.79
N GLU A 27 17.45 -38.59 -21.62
CA GLU A 27 18.83 -38.77 -22.06
C GLU A 27 19.49 -40.01 -21.43
N LYS A 28 19.19 -40.27 -20.15
CA LYS A 28 19.66 -41.48 -19.46
C LYS A 28 19.04 -42.76 -20.00
N LYS A 29 17.74 -42.74 -20.32
CA LYS A 29 17.06 -43.88 -20.98
C LYS A 29 17.65 -44.14 -22.37
N ASP A 30 17.91 -43.09 -23.13
CA ASP A 30 18.53 -43.17 -24.45
C ASP A 30 19.96 -43.73 -24.38
N THR A 31 20.76 -43.27 -23.41
CA THR A 31 22.11 -43.79 -23.16
C THR A 31 22.10 -45.29 -22.87
N CYS A 32 21.15 -45.77 -22.04
CA CYS A 32 20.99 -47.20 -21.76
C CYS A 32 20.67 -47.99 -23.03
N TRP A 33 19.78 -47.49 -23.89
CA TRP A 33 19.45 -48.14 -25.15
C TRP A 33 20.63 -48.16 -26.12
N HIS A 34 21.42 -47.08 -26.19
CA HIS A 34 22.63 -47.02 -26.99
C HIS A 34 23.68 -48.05 -26.52
N GLU A 35 23.89 -48.18 -25.21
CA GLU A 35 24.84 -49.15 -24.65
C GLU A 35 24.38 -50.61 -24.85
N ALA A 36 23.09 -50.88 -24.72
CA ALA A 36 22.52 -52.21 -25.01
C ALA A 36 22.63 -52.55 -26.52
N CYS A 37 22.39 -51.57 -27.39
CA CYS A 37 22.48 -51.72 -28.84
C CYS A 37 23.93 -51.97 -29.30
N ALA A 38 24.91 -51.32 -28.66
CA ALA A 38 26.34 -51.52 -28.95
C ALA A 38 26.83 -52.96 -28.70
N LYS A 39 26.14 -53.72 -27.84
CA LYS A 39 26.46 -55.13 -27.55
C LYS A 39 25.95 -56.10 -28.64
N ILE A 40 25.09 -55.64 -29.55
CA ILE A 40 24.48 -56.46 -30.61
C ILE A 40 25.06 -56.06 -31.97
N SER A 41 25.63 -57.02 -32.70
CA SER A 41 26.16 -56.79 -34.04
C SER A 41 25.03 -56.42 -35.02
N GLY A 42 25.17 -55.26 -35.68
CA GLY A 42 24.20 -54.78 -36.68
C GLY A 42 22.99 -54.01 -36.11
N CYS A 43 23.01 -53.63 -34.82
CA CYS A 43 21.93 -52.85 -34.23
C CYS A 43 21.93 -51.39 -34.72
N ASN A 44 20.82 -50.94 -35.30
CA ASN A 44 20.60 -49.54 -35.67
C ASN A 44 19.43 -48.95 -34.87
N LEU A 45 19.74 -48.15 -33.84
CA LEU A 45 18.78 -47.62 -32.88
C LEU A 45 17.68 -46.76 -33.54
N THR A 46 17.99 -46.06 -34.65
CA THR A 46 17.01 -45.24 -35.36
C THR A 46 15.86 -46.06 -35.95
N ASN A 47 16.13 -47.31 -36.35
CA ASN A 47 15.09 -48.21 -36.86
C ASN A 47 14.16 -48.70 -35.73
N TYR A 48 14.65 -48.76 -34.49
CA TYR A 48 13.84 -49.16 -33.33
C TYR A 48 13.03 -47.99 -32.74
N LEU A 49 13.60 -46.78 -32.72
CA LEU A 49 12.94 -45.57 -32.20
C LEU A 49 11.92 -44.97 -33.18
N CYS A 50 12.15 -45.09 -34.49
CA CYS A 50 11.33 -44.47 -35.53
C CYS A 50 10.69 -45.47 -36.50
N ALA A 51 10.33 -46.68 -36.04
CA ALA A 51 9.62 -47.66 -36.86
C ALA A 51 8.21 -47.17 -37.25
N ARG A 52 8.12 -46.41 -38.34
CA ARG A 52 6.87 -45.98 -38.96
C ARG A 52 6.43 -47.03 -39.98
N GLY A 53 5.82 -48.10 -39.48
CA GLY A 53 5.01 -49.02 -40.26
C GLY A 53 5.78 -50.13 -41.00
N GLY A 54 5.31 -51.37 -40.80
CA GLY A 54 5.64 -52.52 -41.64
C GLY A 54 6.76 -53.41 -41.11
N THR A 55 6.42 -54.62 -40.70
CA THR A 55 7.30 -55.77 -40.41
C THR A 55 8.35 -55.57 -39.32
N GLY A 56 7.95 -55.69 -38.05
CA GLY A 56 8.89 -55.66 -36.92
C GLY A 56 8.20 -55.95 -35.58
N GLY A 57 7.50 -57.08 -35.48
CA GLY A 57 6.95 -57.56 -34.22
C GLY A 57 8.06 -58.08 -33.32
N ASP A 58 8.82 -57.19 -32.69
CA ASP A 58 9.68 -57.45 -31.51
C ASP A 58 10.44 -56.18 -31.02
N ASN A 59 10.30 -55.04 -31.71
CA ASN A 59 11.05 -53.82 -31.39
C ASN A 59 10.74 -53.24 -29.98
N SER A 60 9.48 -53.29 -29.53
CA SER A 60 9.10 -52.84 -28.18
C SER A 60 9.56 -53.79 -27.08
N ARG A 61 9.67 -55.09 -27.40
CA ARG A 61 10.17 -56.11 -26.47
C ARG A 61 11.66 -55.90 -26.22
N PHE A 62 12.44 -55.62 -27.26
CA PHE A 62 13.84 -55.26 -27.12
C PHE A 62 14.03 -54.02 -26.22
N LEU A 63 13.31 -52.93 -26.48
CA LEU A 63 13.42 -51.68 -25.71
C LEU A 63 13.05 -51.84 -24.22
N ASN A 64 12.03 -52.66 -23.92
CA ASN A 64 11.60 -52.95 -22.54
C ASN A 64 12.48 -53.98 -21.82
N THR A 65 13.11 -54.91 -22.55
CA THR A 65 13.94 -55.98 -21.97
C THR A 65 15.39 -55.55 -21.80
N SER A 66 15.87 -54.60 -22.62
CA SER A 66 17.27 -54.16 -22.62
C SER A 66 17.65 -53.30 -21.42
N CYS A 67 16.68 -52.60 -20.81
CA CYS A 67 16.91 -51.63 -19.74
C CYS A 67 15.95 -51.89 -18.56
N PRO A 68 16.25 -52.88 -17.69
CA PRO A 68 15.43 -53.16 -16.52
C PRO A 68 15.51 -52.01 -15.50
N LEU A 69 14.35 -51.58 -15.00
CA LEU A 69 14.22 -50.53 -13.98
C LEU A 69 14.40 -51.16 -12.58
N ILE A 70 15.64 -51.37 -12.16
CA ILE A 70 15.99 -51.93 -10.85
C ILE A 70 16.38 -50.81 -9.90
N ASP A 71 15.87 -50.86 -8.66
CA ASP A 71 16.23 -49.89 -7.62
C ASP A 71 17.72 -49.92 -7.30
N PRO A 72 18.36 -48.77 -7.03
CA PRO A 72 19.78 -48.70 -6.73
C PRO A 72 20.23 -49.64 -5.59
N GLU A 73 19.35 -49.87 -4.61
CA GLU A 73 19.59 -50.74 -3.45
C GLU A 73 19.62 -52.25 -3.77
N GLN A 74 19.08 -52.68 -4.92
CA GLN A 74 18.98 -54.10 -5.31
C GLN A 74 20.02 -54.51 -6.38
N ILE A 75 20.96 -53.63 -6.71
CA ILE A 75 21.98 -53.90 -7.73
C ILE A 75 23.09 -54.77 -7.12
N ILE A 76 22.98 -56.08 -7.32
CA ILE A 76 23.98 -57.07 -6.85
C ILE A 76 25.10 -57.30 -7.89
N ASN A 77 24.81 -57.04 -9.17
CA ASN A 77 25.75 -57.24 -10.29
C ASN A 77 26.09 -55.90 -10.96
N SER A 78 27.37 -55.60 -11.16
CA SER A 78 27.88 -54.36 -11.81
C SER A 78 27.52 -54.21 -13.29
N THR A 79 26.76 -55.15 -13.86
CA THR A 79 26.39 -55.20 -15.28
C THR A 79 25.05 -54.54 -15.59
N VAL A 80 24.28 -54.14 -14.55
CA VAL A 80 22.98 -53.49 -14.69
C VAL A 80 23.15 -51.97 -14.74
N PHE A 81 22.50 -51.32 -15.71
CA PHE A 81 22.53 -49.86 -15.86
C PHE A 81 21.80 -49.18 -14.70
N ASN A 82 22.50 -48.31 -13.97
CA ASN A 82 21.93 -47.58 -12.82
C ASN A 82 21.36 -46.22 -13.26
N PHE A 83 20.04 -46.09 -13.12
CA PHE A 83 19.28 -44.87 -13.46
C PHE A 83 19.29 -43.78 -12.38
N GLY A 84 19.80 -44.08 -11.17
CA GLY A 84 19.92 -43.14 -10.06
C GLY A 84 18.63 -42.35 -9.81
N MET A 85 18.77 -41.02 -9.70
CA MET A 85 17.69 -40.11 -9.30
C MET A 85 16.53 -40.01 -10.32
N TYR A 86 16.68 -40.62 -11.50
CA TYR A 86 15.70 -40.61 -12.57
C TYR A 86 14.81 -41.84 -12.59
N ILE A 87 15.09 -42.85 -11.76
CA ILE A 87 14.33 -44.10 -11.72
C ILE A 87 12.85 -43.87 -11.43
N ASP A 88 12.53 -42.94 -10.53
CA ASP A 88 11.16 -42.54 -10.20
C ASP A 88 10.39 -42.00 -11.41
N ALA A 89 11.07 -41.27 -12.31
CA ALA A 89 10.48 -40.73 -13.53
C ALA A 89 10.08 -41.84 -14.51
N LEU A 90 10.90 -42.89 -14.56
CA LEU A 90 10.75 -44.03 -15.45
C LEU A 90 9.69 -45.00 -14.93
N LYS A 91 9.73 -45.33 -13.63
CA LYS A 91 8.75 -46.19 -12.96
C LYS A 91 7.33 -45.62 -12.96
N SER A 92 7.20 -44.30 -12.82
CA SER A 92 5.90 -43.62 -12.86
C SER A 92 5.29 -43.57 -14.27
N GLY A 93 6.02 -43.98 -15.32
CA GLY A 93 5.54 -43.96 -16.70
C GLY A 93 5.38 -42.54 -17.27
N VAL A 94 5.87 -41.52 -16.57
CA VAL A 94 5.69 -40.11 -16.94
C VAL A 94 6.39 -39.78 -18.26
N VAL A 95 7.49 -40.48 -18.57
CA VAL A 95 8.18 -40.35 -19.86
C VAL A 95 7.32 -40.87 -21.02
N GLU A 96 6.53 -41.93 -20.80
CA GLU A 96 5.81 -42.69 -21.84
C GLU A 96 4.39 -42.17 -22.10
N THR A 97 3.76 -41.56 -21.10
CA THR A 97 2.42 -40.96 -21.26
C THR A 97 2.39 -39.91 -22.37
N ARG A 98 1.24 -39.64 -22.99
CA ARG A 98 1.07 -38.53 -23.97
C ARG A 98 0.43 -37.28 -23.36
N ASP A 99 -0.09 -37.38 -22.14
CA ASP A 99 -0.82 -36.30 -21.46
C ASP A 99 0.13 -35.25 -20.88
N PHE A 100 0.25 -34.11 -21.57
CA PHE A 100 1.12 -33.02 -21.15
C PHE A 100 0.84 -32.48 -19.72
N PRO A 101 -0.41 -32.26 -19.28
CA PRO A 101 -0.67 -31.72 -17.95
C PRO A 101 -0.19 -32.66 -16.82
N ARG A 102 -0.37 -33.98 -17.01
CA ARG A 102 0.09 -34.98 -16.04
C ARG A 102 1.62 -34.97 -15.92
N LYS A 103 2.33 -34.88 -17.04
CA LYS A 103 3.79 -34.75 -17.05
C LYS A 103 4.26 -33.50 -16.32
N LEU A 104 3.67 -32.36 -16.66
CA LEU A 104 4.06 -31.07 -16.09
C LEU A 104 3.85 -31.03 -14.58
N LEU A 105 2.70 -31.51 -14.09
CA LEU A 105 2.39 -31.53 -12.67
C LEU A 105 3.30 -32.47 -11.89
N TYR A 106 3.63 -33.64 -12.45
CA TYR A 106 4.52 -34.60 -11.79
C TYR A 106 5.96 -34.07 -11.72
N CYS A 107 6.48 -33.50 -12.80
CA CYS A 107 7.82 -32.89 -12.82
C CYS A 107 7.89 -31.68 -11.88
N PHE A 108 6.82 -30.88 -11.82
CA PHE A 108 6.70 -29.78 -10.86
C PHE A 108 6.69 -30.27 -9.41
N TRP A 109 5.93 -31.34 -9.13
CA TRP A 109 5.89 -31.96 -7.79
C TRP A 109 7.27 -32.48 -7.38
N TRP A 110 7.98 -33.17 -8.28
CA TRP A 110 9.33 -33.66 -8.01
C TRP A 110 10.32 -32.52 -7.70
N GLY A 111 10.29 -31.45 -8.51
CA GLY A 111 11.12 -30.27 -8.28
C GLY A 111 10.77 -29.53 -6.98
N LEU A 112 9.48 -29.46 -6.64
CA LEU A 112 9.01 -28.87 -5.38
C LEU A 112 9.48 -29.69 -4.18
N ARG A 113 9.38 -31.02 -4.22
CA ARG A 113 9.81 -31.94 -3.15
C ARG A 113 11.30 -31.75 -2.86
N ASN A 114 12.14 -31.85 -3.88
CA ASN A 114 13.60 -31.83 -3.69
C ASN A 114 14.14 -30.46 -3.27
N LEU A 115 13.57 -29.37 -3.80
CA LEU A 115 13.97 -28.02 -3.40
C LEU A 115 13.51 -27.66 -1.99
N SER A 116 12.41 -28.26 -1.51
CA SER A 116 11.87 -28.00 -0.16
C SER A 116 12.44 -28.93 0.90
N ALA A 117 12.84 -30.15 0.52
CA ALA A 117 13.42 -31.16 1.40
C ALA A 117 14.96 -31.22 1.35
N LEU A 118 15.61 -30.16 0.86
CA LEU A 118 17.07 -30.02 0.81
C LEU A 118 17.79 -31.18 0.07
N GLY A 119 17.10 -31.85 -0.86
CA GLY A 119 17.66 -32.97 -1.62
C GLY A 119 17.96 -34.24 -0.81
N GLN A 120 17.39 -34.42 0.40
CA GLN A 120 17.72 -35.55 1.29
C GLN A 120 17.43 -36.95 0.72
N ASN A 121 16.52 -37.06 -0.26
CA ASN A 121 16.12 -38.35 -0.84
C ASN A 121 16.62 -38.52 -2.27
N LEU A 122 17.75 -37.88 -2.63
CA LEU A 122 18.34 -38.00 -3.96
C LEU A 122 19.37 -39.14 -3.98
N GLU A 123 19.00 -40.24 -4.61
CA GLU A 123 19.91 -41.36 -4.88
C GLU A 123 20.65 -41.11 -6.20
N THR A 124 21.90 -40.66 -6.15
CA THR A 124 22.71 -40.41 -7.35
C THR A 124 23.41 -41.67 -7.84
N SER A 125 23.47 -41.88 -9.16
CA SER A 125 24.38 -42.84 -9.78
C SER A 125 25.82 -42.30 -9.78
N ASN A 126 26.83 -43.12 -10.10
CA ASN A 126 28.25 -42.73 -10.18
C ASN A 126 28.59 -41.82 -11.38
N SER A 127 27.61 -41.09 -11.91
CA SER A 127 27.74 -40.17 -13.03
C SER A 127 28.11 -38.78 -12.54
N GLU A 128 29.21 -38.20 -13.04
CA GLU A 128 29.69 -36.88 -12.62
C GLU A 128 28.62 -35.77 -12.75
N GLY A 129 27.82 -35.80 -13.83
CA GLY A 129 26.73 -34.84 -14.05
C GLY A 129 25.58 -34.95 -13.04
N GLU A 130 25.25 -36.16 -12.57
CA GLU A 130 24.19 -36.38 -11.57
C GLU A 130 24.59 -35.82 -10.21
N ILE A 131 25.85 -36.07 -9.83
CA ILE A 131 26.42 -35.57 -8.58
C ILE A 131 26.44 -34.03 -8.59
N LEU A 132 26.91 -33.42 -9.68
CA LEU A 132 26.93 -31.95 -9.80
C LEU A 132 25.51 -31.35 -9.73
N PHE A 133 24.54 -31.97 -10.42
CA PHE A 133 23.16 -31.52 -10.39
C PHE A 133 22.53 -31.65 -8.99
N ALA A 134 22.79 -32.76 -8.29
CA ALA A 134 22.34 -32.95 -6.91
C ALA A 134 22.92 -31.88 -5.97
N ILE A 135 24.21 -31.56 -6.08
CA ILE A 135 24.85 -30.48 -5.29
C ILE A 135 24.16 -29.14 -5.52
N ILE A 136 23.85 -28.79 -6.78
CA ILE A 136 23.15 -27.54 -7.11
C ILE A 136 21.74 -27.51 -6.48
N ILE A 137 21.01 -28.62 -6.51
CA ILE A 137 19.69 -28.73 -5.86
C ILE A 137 19.83 -28.53 -4.34
N CYS A 138 20.80 -29.18 -3.70
CA CYS A 138 21.03 -29.07 -2.26
C CYS A 138 21.37 -27.62 -1.85
N VAL A 139 22.34 -26.99 -2.53
CA VAL A 139 22.76 -25.60 -2.24
C VAL A 139 21.61 -24.63 -2.45
N SER A 140 20.88 -24.76 -3.56
CA SER A 140 19.74 -23.87 -3.85
C SER A 140 18.58 -24.09 -2.86
N GLY A 141 18.33 -25.31 -2.40
CA GLY A 141 17.35 -25.64 -1.37
C GLY A 141 17.68 -24.99 -0.02
N VAL A 142 18.93 -25.10 0.44
CA VAL A 142 19.39 -24.49 1.70
C VAL A 142 19.25 -22.97 1.67
N LEU A 143 19.68 -22.33 0.58
CA LEU A 143 19.55 -20.88 0.41
C LEU A 143 18.09 -20.42 0.43
N LEU A 144 17.19 -21.15 -0.24
CA LEU A 144 15.76 -20.84 -0.21
C LEU A 144 15.17 -20.99 1.18
N PHE A 145 15.52 -22.06 1.90
CA PHE A 145 15.03 -22.30 3.25
C PHE A 145 15.51 -21.21 4.23
N ALA A 146 16.78 -20.83 4.16
CA ALA A 146 17.35 -19.75 4.98
C ALA A 146 16.62 -18.40 4.77
N VAL A 147 16.36 -18.03 3.50
CA VAL A 147 15.63 -16.79 3.18
C VAL A 147 14.17 -16.85 3.65
N LEU A 148 13.51 -18.00 3.51
CA LEU A 148 12.14 -18.18 3.98
C LEU A 148 12.05 -18.07 5.50
N ILE A 149 12.93 -18.74 6.24
CA ILE A 149 13.00 -18.62 7.70
C ILE A 149 13.21 -17.16 8.11
N GLY A 150 14.20 -16.47 7.51
CA GLY A 150 14.48 -15.07 7.85
C GLY A 150 13.29 -14.15 7.59
N ASN A 151 12.55 -14.36 6.51
CA ASN A 151 11.35 -13.58 6.20
C ASN A 151 10.20 -13.85 7.18
N VAL A 152 9.97 -15.12 7.54
CA VAL A 152 8.93 -15.50 8.51
C VAL A 152 9.28 -14.99 9.90
N GLN A 153 10.53 -15.13 10.34
CA GLN A 153 11.01 -14.58 11.60
C GLN A 153 10.82 -13.06 11.64
N LYS A 154 11.19 -12.33 10.59
CA LYS A 154 11.00 -10.88 10.51
C LYS A 154 9.52 -10.48 10.61
N TYR A 155 8.65 -11.22 9.93
CA TYR A 155 7.19 -10.98 9.99
C TYR A 155 6.65 -11.24 11.39
N LEU A 156 6.97 -12.39 11.99
CA LEU A 156 6.54 -12.75 13.33
C LEU A 156 7.05 -11.74 14.37
N GLN A 157 8.34 -11.39 14.32
CA GLN A 157 8.92 -10.36 15.18
C GLN A 157 8.19 -9.03 15.04
N SER A 158 7.88 -8.57 13.81
CA SER A 158 7.12 -7.32 13.65
C SER A 158 5.75 -7.32 14.33
N THR A 159 5.12 -8.49 14.47
CA THR A 159 3.85 -8.63 15.18
C THR A 159 4.01 -8.75 16.69
N THR A 160 5.12 -9.34 17.19
CA THR A 160 5.34 -9.54 18.63
C THR A 160 6.06 -8.37 19.30
N ILE A 161 6.89 -7.61 18.59
CA ILE A 161 7.70 -6.50 19.15
C ILE A 161 6.90 -5.59 20.08
N ARG A 162 5.70 -5.16 19.68
CA ARG A 162 4.88 -4.25 20.49
C ARG A 162 4.37 -4.88 21.79
N VAL A 163 4.06 -6.17 21.75
CA VAL A 163 3.61 -6.93 22.94
C VAL A 163 4.79 -7.15 23.86
N ASP A 164 5.94 -7.55 23.29
CA ASP A 164 7.17 -7.81 24.04
C ASP A 164 7.68 -6.52 24.73
N GLU A 165 7.67 -5.38 24.04
CA GLU A 165 8.01 -4.05 24.59
C GLU A 165 7.08 -3.67 25.76
N TRP A 166 5.78 -3.96 25.63
CA TRP A 166 4.81 -3.69 26.69
C TRP A 166 5.04 -4.59 27.91
N GLU A 167 5.30 -5.88 27.70
CA GLU A 167 5.60 -6.83 28.79
C GLU A 167 6.91 -6.47 29.52
N GLU A 168 7.92 -6.00 28.79
CA GLU A 168 9.16 -5.48 29.39
C GLU A 168 8.87 -4.25 30.26
N LYS A 169 8.15 -3.26 29.71
CA LYS A 169 7.77 -2.06 30.46
C LYS A 169 6.96 -2.38 31.71
N LYS A 170 6.00 -3.32 31.61
CA LYS A 170 5.21 -3.79 32.75
C LYS A 170 6.08 -4.39 33.84
N ARG A 171 7.05 -5.25 33.48
CA ARG A 171 8.00 -5.83 34.44
C ARG A 171 8.86 -4.77 35.13
N ASP A 172 9.28 -3.75 34.39
CA ASP A 172 10.08 -2.66 34.94
C ASP A 172 9.29 -1.74 35.86
N THR A 173 8.04 -1.40 35.52
CA THR A 173 7.13 -0.70 36.45
C THR A 173 6.95 -1.51 37.73
N GLU A 174 6.78 -2.84 37.63
CA GLU A 174 6.56 -3.70 38.80
C GLU A 174 7.77 -3.77 39.73
N LYS A 175 8.97 -3.85 39.15
CA LYS A 175 10.22 -3.75 39.90
C LYS A 175 10.35 -2.38 40.57
N TRP A 176 10.06 -1.30 39.84
CA TRP A 176 10.11 0.06 40.38
C TRP A 176 9.13 0.24 41.55
N MET A 177 7.91 -0.28 41.42
CA MET A 177 6.90 -0.22 42.48
C MET A 177 7.30 -1.03 43.73
N SER A 178 7.94 -2.18 43.51
CA SER A 178 8.43 -3.03 44.59
C SER A 178 9.62 -2.39 45.31
N TYR A 179 10.56 -1.79 44.56
CA TYR A 179 11.72 -1.09 45.09
C TYR A 179 11.33 0.11 45.97
N ARG A 180 10.32 0.88 45.54
CA ARG A 180 9.80 2.04 46.27
C ARG A 180 8.85 1.66 47.42
N LYS A 181 8.55 0.37 47.62
CA LYS A 181 7.64 -0.14 48.65
C LYS A 181 6.28 0.56 48.64
N LEU A 182 5.68 0.73 47.46
CA LEU A 182 4.35 1.36 47.37
C LEU A 182 3.28 0.52 48.09
N PRO A 183 2.27 1.15 48.71
CA PRO A 183 1.10 0.45 49.24
C PRO A 183 0.32 -0.28 48.15
N GLU A 184 -0.28 -1.44 48.47
CA GLU A 184 -0.99 -2.27 47.47
C GLU A 184 -2.14 -1.55 46.77
N ASN A 185 -2.87 -0.67 47.47
CA ASN A 185 -3.92 0.16 46.85
C ASN A 185 -3.38 0.99 45.68
N ILE A 186 -2.18 1.58 45.83
CA ILE A 186 -1.58 2.39 44.77
C ILE A 186 -1.06 1.50 43.64
N LYS A 187 -0.50 0.32 43.97
CA LYS A 187 -0.05 -0.64 42.94
C LYS A 187 -1.22 -1.12 42.08
N GLU A 188 -2.35 -1.48 42.69
CA GLU A 188 -3.55 -1.89 41.95
C GLU A 188 -4.06 -0.79 41.04
N ARG A 189 -4.05 0.46 41.51
CA ARG A 189 -4.43 1.62 40.69
C ARG A 189 -3.49 1.83 39.50
N ILE A 190 -2.18 1.66 39.70
CA ILE A 190 -1.18 1.76 38.62
C ILE A 190 -1.38 0.63 37.60
N ARG A 191 -1.55 -0.62 38.05
CA ARG A 191 -1.82 -1.77 37.16
C ARG A 191 -3.07 -1.57 36.32
N LYS A 192 -4.19 -1.16 36.95
CA LYS A 192 -5.46 -0.90 36.26
C LYS A 192 -5.30 0.23 35.23
N TYR A 193 -4.53 1.26 35.55
CA TYR A 193 -4.23 2.35 34.62
C TYR A 193 -3.37 1.89 33.43
N GLU A 194 -2.31 1.10 33.67
CA GLU A 194 -1.44 0.60 32.59
C GLU A 194 -2.17 -0.36 31.65
N ASP A 195 -2.95 -1.30 32.19
CA ASP A 195 -3.73 -2.25 31.39
C ASP A 195 -4.77 -1.50 30.54
N TYR A 196 -5.45 -0.50 31.11
CA TYR A 196 -6.40 0.34 30.37
C TYR A 196 -5.72 1.17 29.28
N LYS A 197 -4.58 1.81 29.60
CA LYS A 197 -3.81 2.61 28.65
C LYS A 197 -3.38 1.77 27.44
N TRP A 198 -2.96 0.53 27.67
CA TRP A 198 -2.58 -0.40 26.60
C TRP A 198 -3.76 -0.75 25.68
N GLN A 199 -4.95 -1.01 26.22
CA GLN A 199 -6.14 -1.30 25.42
C GLN A 199 -6.50 -0.15 24.48
N GLU A 200 -6.35 1.10 24.94
CA GLU A 200 -6.72 2.29 24.18
C GLU A 200 -5.65 2.70 23.14
N THR A 201 -4.37 2.72 23.52
CA THR A 201 -3.28 3.24 22.65
C THR A 201 -2.52 2.16 21.89
N ARG A 202 -2.66 0.88 22.27
CA ARG A 202 -1.85 -0.26 21.79
C ARG A 202 -0.34 -0.02 21.84
N GLY A 203 0.13 0.85 22.76
CA GLY A 203 1.55 1.23 22.85
C GLY A 203 2.02 2.26 21.83
N THR A 204 1.09 2.92 21.14
CA THR A 204 1.44 4.01 20.22
C THR A 204 1.66 5.29 21.02
N GLU A 205 2.83 5.92 20.87
CA GLU A 205 3.09 7.23 21.48
C GLU A 205 2.32 8.32 20.73
N GLU A 206 1.14 8.68 21.26
CA GLU A 206 0.26 9.72 20.67
C GLU A 206 1.02 11.05 20.46
N GLU A 207 1.93 11.42 21.37
CA GLU A 207 2.71 12.66 21.28
C GLU A 207 3.70 12.66 20.09
N ALA A 208 4.37 11.55 19.82
CA ALA A 208 5.29 11.43 18.68
C ALA A 208 4.53 11.45 17.34
N LEU A 209 3.35 10.82 17.30
CA LEU A 209 2.47 10.89 16.15
C LEU A 209 1.91 12.29 15.92
N LEU A 210 1.47 12.98 16.97
CA LEU A 210 0.97 14.35 16.84
C LEU A 210 2.05 15.31 16.36
N ARG A 211 3.30 15.17 16.84
CA ARG A 211 4.44 15.96 16.34
C ARG A 211 4.74 15.69 14.87
N SER A 212 4.85 14.41 14.49
CA SER A 212 5.13 14.05 13.08
C SER A 212 4.01 14.47 12.12
N LEU A 213 2.76 14.44 12.58
CA LEU A 213 1.59 14.87 11.81
C LEU A 213 1.51 16.40 11.71
N ALA A 214 1.77 17.13 12.79
CA ALA A 214 1.82 18.59 12.79
C ALA A 214 2.89 19.13 11.84
N LEU A 215 4.07 18.49 11.81
CA LEU A 215 5.17 18.83 10.90
C LEU A 215 4.86 18.53 9.42
N SER A 216 4.02 17.53 9.14
CA SER A 216 3.73 17.08 7.76
C SER A 216 2.57 17.82 7.10
N PHE A 217 1.56 18.24 7.87
CA PHE A 217 0.31 18.78 7.32
C PHE A 217 0.22 20.31 7.30
N MET A 218 1.19 21.02 7.89
CA MET A 218 1.06 22.46 8.10
C MET A 218 2.29 23.24 7.66
N ASP A 219 2.35 23.51 6.36
CA ASP A 219 3.33 24.42 5.77
C ASP A 219 3.17 25.89 6.25
N ASP A 220 2.08 26.25 6.96
CA ASP A 220 1.80 27.62 7.44
C ASP A 220 1.14 27.69 8.84
N GLY A 221 1.30 26.63 9.64
CA GLY A 221 0.55 26.42 10.89
C GLY A 221 1.36 26.49 12.18
N TRP A 222 2.37 27.37 12.26
CA TRP A 222 3.24 27.48 13.45
C TRP A 222 2.46 27.62 14.78
N LEU A 223 1.26 28.21 14.77
CA LEU A 223 0.41 28.30 15.97
C LEU A 223 -0.16 26.93 16.38
N LEU A 224 -0.56 26.09 15.43
CA LEU A 224 -1.10 24.78 15.74
C LEU A 224 0.03 23.81 16.15
N GLU A 225 1.24 23.95 15.59
CA GLU A 225 2.44 23.28 16.09
C GLU A 225 2.77 23.73 17.53
N ALA A 226 2.76 25.04 17.77
CA ALA A 226 2.93 25.64 19.08
C ALA A 226 1.85 25.23 20.09
N LEU A 227 0.63 24.92 19.63
CA LEU A 227 -0.46 24.37 20.43
C LEU A 227 -0.25 22.88 20.70
N CYS A 228 0.11 22.09 19.70
CA CYS A 228 0.37 20.65 19.82
C CYS A 228 1.53 20.37 20.79
N ASP A 229 2.56 21.22 20.84
CA ASP A 229 3.66 21.07 21.80
C ASP A 229 3.28 21.43 23.25
N ARG A 230 2.26 22.27 23.43
CA ARG A 230 1.81 22.75 24.75
C ARG A 230 0.68 21.90 25.33
N VAL A 231 -0.13 21.32 24.47
CA VAL A 231 -1.26 20.48 24.85
C VAL A 231 -0.77 19.07 25.19
N LYS A 232 -0.90 18.67 26.46
CA LYS A 232 -0.54 17.31 26.90
C LYS A 232 -1.78 16.44 27.09
N PRO A 233 -1.87 15.26 26.43
CA PRO A 233 -2.98 14.35 26.65
C PRO A 233 -2.88 13.70 28.04
N VAL A 234 -3.97 13.75 28.83
CA VAL A 234 -4.04 13.12 30.14
C VAL A 234 -5.30 12.30 30.30
N PHE A 235 -5.16 11.21 31.05
CA PHE A 235 -6.17 10.18 31.24
C PHE A 235 -6.44 9.97 32.72
N TYR A 236 -7.72 9.95 33.09
CA TYR A 236 -8.17 9.74 34.45
C TYR A 236 -9.06 8.50 34.53
N SER A 237 -8.68 7.56 35.40
CA SER A 237 -9.45 6.35 35.66
C SER A 237 -10.70 6.66 36.49
N GLU A 238 -11.64 5.71 36.54
CA GLU A 238 -12.79 5.81 37.44
C GLU A 238 -12.34 6.03 38.89
N ASN A 239 -13.06 6.89 39.62
CA ASN A 239 -12.82 7.23 41.04
C ASN A 239 -11.46 7.91 41.30
N SER A 240 -10.82 8.47 40.27
CA SER A 240 -9.69 9.39 40.46
C SER A 240 -10.20 10.81 40.72
N TYR A 241 -9.31 11.69 41.18
CA TYR A 241 -9.62 13.08 41.51
C TYR A 241 -8.66 13.95 40.72
N ILE A 242 -9.18 14.93 39.98
CA ILE A 242 -8.34 15.87 39.21
C ILE A 242 -7.91 17.04 40.10
N VAL A 243 -8.85 17.64 40.84
CA VAL A 243 -8.60 18.76 41.77
C VAL A 243 -9.30 18.48 43.09
N ARG A 244 -8.63 18.70 44.22
CA ARG A 244 -9.25 18.67 45.55
C ARG A 244 -9.59 20.07 46.02
N LYS A 245 -10.62 20.19 46.84
CA LYS A 245 -11.03 21.47 47.44
C LYS A 245 -9.89 22.04 48.29
N GLY A 246 -9.46 23.26 47.96
CA GLY A 246 -8.36 23.95 48.63
C GLY A 246 -7.01 23.87 47.90
N ASP A 247 -6.88 23.00 46.90
CA ASP A 247 -5.69 22.97 46.06
C ASP A 247 -5.70 24.16 45.08
N PRO A 248 -4.56 24.87 44.88
CA PRO A 248 -4.47 25.89 43.86
C PRO A 248 -4.61 25.26 42.47
N VAL A 249 -5.45 25.85 41.62
CA VAL A 249 -5.63 25.40 40.23
C VAL A 249 -4.39 25.80 39.44
N LYS A 250 -3.49 24.85 39.21
CA LYS A 250 -2.22 25.08 38.49
C LYS A 250 -2.35 24.95 36.97
N GLU A 251 -3.38 24.27 36.50
CA GLU A 251 -3.50 23.82 35.11
C GLU A 251 -4.96 23.85 34.65
N MET A 252 -5.20 24.15 33.37
CA MET A 252 -6.52 24.09 32.75
C MET A 252 -6.72 22.73 32.08
N PHE A 253 -7.86 22.10 32.36
CA PHE A 253 -8.23 20.80 31.81
C PHE A 253 -9.34 20.96 30.76
N ILE A 254 -9.10 20.46 29.55
CA ILE A 254 -10.10 20.38 28.48
C ILE A 254 -10.55 18.93 28.36
N VAL A 255 -11.83 18.68 28.65
CA VAL A 255 -12.42 17.33 28.50
C VAL A 255 -12.78 17.10 27.04
N THR A 256 -12.32 15.99 26.49
CA THR A 256 -12.65 15.57 25.11
C THR A 256 -13.60 14.38 25.08
N ARG A 257 -13.49 13.49 26.06
CA ARG A 257 -14.39 12.34 26.25
C ARG A 257 -14.55 12.04 27.75
N GLY A 258 -15.73 11.56 28.11
CA GLY A 258 -16.08 11.21 29.49
C GLY A 258 -16.90 12.28 30.19
N GLU A 259 -17.24 12.00 31.45
CA GLU A 259 -18.11 12.85 32.26
C GLU A 259 -17.37 13.24 33.55
N LEU A 260 -17.23 14.54 33.78
CA LEU A 260 -16.72 15.09 35.04
C LEU A 260 -17.90 15.40 35.96
N ILE A 261 -17.85 14.85 37.17
CA ILE A 261 -18.83 15.14 38.21
C ILE A 261 -18.14 16.01 39.26
N SER A 262 -18.57 17.26 39.36
CA SER A 262 -18.15 18.17 40.42
C SER A 262 -19.16 18.10 41.58
N THR A 263 -18.73 17.60 42.73
CA THR A 263 -19.56 17.59 43.94
C THR A 263 -19.13 18.73 44.85
N THR A 264 -19.89 19.82 44.87
CA THR A 264 -19.77 20.91 45.84
C THR A 264 -20.84 20.74 46.91
N GLU A 265 -20.56 19.97 47.96
CA GLU A 265 -21.47 19.89 49.10
C GLU A 265 -21.08 20.92 50.18
N SER A 266 -22.09 21.67 50.59
CA SER A 266 -22.08 22.54 51.77
C SER A 266 -22.33 21.66 53.00
N PHE A 267 -21.43 21.74 53.97
CA PHE A 267 -21.38 21.03 55.26
C PHE A 267 -20.56 19.73 55.31
N GLU A 268 -19.93 19.56 56.47
CA GLU A 268 -18.77 18.74 56.77
C GLU A 268 -18.98 17.24 56.46
N THR A 269 -18.02 16.64 55.75
CA THR A 269 -17.26 15.39 56.04
C THR A 269 -16.96 14.64 54.72
N TYR A 270 -15.66 14.45 54.41
CA TYR A 270 -15.06 13.69 53.29
C TYR A 270 -15.58 13.96 51.85
N SER A 271 -14.87 14.84 51.14
CA SER A 271 -15.05 15.06 49.70
C SER A 271 -14.49 13.88 48.90
N SER A 272 -15.37 13.10 48.26
CA SER A 272 -15.02 12.10 47.25
C SER A 272 -15.56 12.48 45.87
N SER A 273 -14.77 13.12 45.00
CA SER A 273 -15.14 13.31 43.60
C SER A 273 -14.95 11.98 42.85
N HIS A 274 -16.04 11.38 42.40
CA HIS A 274 -15.99 10.19 41.57
C HIS A 274 -16.01 10.59 40.09
N ILE A 275 -14.88 10.40 39.42
CA ILE A 275 -14.75 10.59 37.98
C ILE A 275 -15.25 9.32 37.26
N ARG A 276 -16.01 9.51 36.17
CA ARG A 276 -16.16 8.47 35.13
C ARG A 276 -15.05 8.66 34.09
N LEU A 277 -14.49 7.57 33.58
CA LEU A 277 -13.36 7.54 32.64
C LEU A 277 -13.31 8.78 31.73
N THR A 278 -12.33 9.66 31.95
CA THR A 278 -12.20 10.93 31.21
C THR A 278 -10.87 11.02 30.50
N LYS A 279 -10.94 11.39 29.21
CA LYS A 279 -9.81 11.75 28.37
C LYS A 279 -9.85 13.26 28.15
N GLY A 280 -8.72 13.91 28.34
CA GLY A 280 -8.62 15.34 28.18
C GLY A 280 -7.23 15.81 27.85
N PHE A 281 -7.12 17.12 27.72
CA PHE A 281 -5.89 17.83 27.47
C PHE A 281 -5.60 18.76 28.63
N ILE A 282 -4.35 18.82 29.06
CA ILE A 282 -3.88 19.78 30.03
C ILE A 282 -3.15 20.91 29.31
N LEU A 283 -3.44 22.14 29.70
CA LEU A 283 -2.74 23.34 29.31
C LEU A 283 -2.27 24.09 30.57
N LEU A 284 -1.02 24.54 30.56
CA LEU A 284 -0.53 25.42 31.62
C LEU A 284 -1.09 26.84 31.42
N PRO A 285 -1.25 27.64 32.50
CA PRO A 285 -1.74 29.02 32.41
C PRO A 285 -0.91 29.89 31.46
N ASP A 286 0.41 29.71 31.44
CA ASP A 286 1.32 30.41 30.54
C ASP A 286 1.10 30.02 29.07
N ASP A 287 0.78 28.75 28.82
CA ASP A 287 0.45 28.23 27.49
C ASP A 287 -0.90 28.75 27.01
N VAL A 288 -1.90 28.81 27.89
CA VAL A 288 -3.20 29.43 27.58
C VAL A 288 -3.02 30.91 27.25
N LYS A 289 -2.20 31.64 28.01
CA LYS A 289 -1.91 33.06 27.76
C LYS A 289 -1.17 33.26 26.44
N PHE A 290 -0.19 32.40 26.14
CA PHE A 290 0.54 32.40 24.88
C PHE A 290 -0.39 32.16 23.68
N VAL A 291 -1.25 31.15 23.79
CA VAL A 291 -2.24 30.77 22.77
C VAL A 291 -3.25 31.89 22.57
N ALA A 292 -3.83 32.44 23.65
CA ALA A 292 -4.81 33.52 23.60
C ALA A 292 -4.24 34.80 22.98
N SER A 293 -3.01 35.18 23.34
CA SER A 293 -2.34 36.38 22.79
C SER A 293 -2.06 36.27 21.29
N HIS A 294 -1.79 35.07 20.78
CA HIS A 294 -1.54 34.83 19.36
C HIS A 294 -2.80 34.54 18.55
N LEU A 295 -3.83 33.94 19.17
CA LEU A 295 -5.17 33.79 18.58
C LEU A 295 -5.79 35.16 18.23
N ASN A 296 -5.67 36.14 19.12
CA ASN A 296 -6.16 37.50 18.89
C ASN A 296 -5.46 38.19 17.69
N ARG A 297 -4.17 37.90 17.47
CA ARG A 297 -3.41 38.41 16.32
C ARG A 297 -3.82 37.75 14.99
N LEU A 298 -4.21 36.48 15.01
CA LEU A 298 -4.69 35.73 13.84
C LEU A 298 -6.12 36.09 13.44
N HIS A 299 -6.90 36.68 14.35
CA HIS A 299 -8.35 36.87 14.24
C HIS A 299 -8.83 37.88 13.18
N SER A 300 -7.99 38.81 12.69
CA SER A 300 -8.51 39.91 11.84
C SER A 300 -8.57 39.59 10.35
N VAL A 301 -7.57 38.90 9.78
CA VAL A 301 -7.41 38.81 8.31
C VAL A 301 -7.49 37.38 7.82
N LYS A 302 -6.70 36.44 8.38
CA LYS A 302 -6.70 35.03 7.93
C LYS A 302 -8.04 34.34 8.22
N LEU A 303 -8.66 34.58 9.37
CA LEU A 303 -10.01 34.04 9.67
C LEU A 303 -11.08 34.63 8.75
N LYS A 304 -11.03 35.93 8.40
CA LYS A 304 -11.95 36.50 7.38
C LYS A 304 -11.80 35.82 6.02
N HIS A 305 -10.56 35.55 5.58
CA HIS A 305 -10.32 34.81 4.34
C HIS A 305 -10.78 33.35 4.44
N MET A 306 -10.54 32.68 5.57
CA MET A 306 -10.97 31.31 5.82
C MET A 306 -12.50 31.19 5.87
N PHE A 307 -13.20 32.09 6.58
CA PHE A 307 -14.67 32.14 6.62
C PHE A 307 -15.27 32.49 5.25
N ARG A 308 -14.65 33.39 4.48
CA ARG A 308 -15.05 33.69 3.09
C ARG A 308 -14.84 32.49 2.16
N TYR A 309 -13.79 31.70 2.38
CA TYR A 309 -13.47 30.53 1.57
C TYR A 309 -14.39 29.33 1.87
N TYR A 310 -14.69 29.07 3.15
CA TYR A 310 -15.52 27.93 3.58
C TYR A 310 -17.03 28.22 3.67
N SER A 311 -17.47 29.47 3.57
CA SER A 311 -18.90 29.81 3.59
C SER A 311 -19.56 29.54 2.24
N MET A 312 -20.60 28.70 2.24
CA MET A 312 -21.40 28.43 1.04
C MET A 312 -22.03 29.68 0.42
N SER A 313 -22.40 30.66 1.23
CA SER A 313 -22.95 31.93 0.76
C SER A 313 -21.90 32.76 -0.01
N TRP A 314 -20.64 32.76 0.45
CA TRP A 314 -19.55 33.47 -0.21
C TRP A 314 -19.04 32.76 -1.47
N MET A 315 -18.98 31.43 -1.46
CA MET A 315 -18.65 30.63 -2.66
C MET A 315 -19.70 30.83 -3.76
N SER A 316 -20.98 30.80 -3.40
CA SER A 316 -22.08 31.02 -4.35
C SER A 316 -22.07 32.45 -4.90
N TRP A 317 -21.88 33.45 -4.03
CA TRP A 317 -21.75 34.85 -4.45
C TRP A 317 -20.56 35.07 -5.38
N GLY A 318 -19.39 34.52 -5.04
CA GLY A 318 -18.18 34.61 -5.87
C GLY A 318 -18.36 33.99 -7.25
N ALA A 319 -18.99 32.81 -7.32
CA ALA A 319 -19.32 32.16 -8.59
C ALA A 319 -20.29 33.01 -9.42
N CYS A 320 -21.38 33.51 -8.82
CA CYS A 320 -22.34 34.39 -9.50
C CYS A 320 -21.68 35.71 -9.98
N TYR A 321 -20.76 36.26 -9.19
CA TYR A 321 -20.03 37.49 -9.53
C TYR A 321 -19.09 37.27 -10.72
N ILE A 322 -18.30 36.20 -10.71
CA ILE A 322 -17.41 35.82 -11.83
C ILE A 322 -18.24 35.56 -13.10
N GLN A 323 -19.35 34.83 -12.98
CA GLN A 323 -20.27 34.58 -14.10
C GLN A 323 -20.88 35.87 -14.65
N ALA A 324 -21.30 36.80 -13.78
CA ALA A 324 -21.85 38.09 -14.19
C ALA A 324 -20.79 38.97 -14.89
N ALA A 325 -19.57 38.99 -14.36
CA ALA A 325 -18.43 39.69 -14.95
C ALA A 325 -18.05 39.10 -16.32
N TRP A 326 -17.98 37.78 -16.44
CA TRP A 326 -17.73 37.08 -17.70
C TRP A 326 -18.84 37.38 -18.72
N ARG A 327 -20.12 37.29 -18.34
CA ARG A 327 -21.26 37.65 -19.20
C ARG A 327 -21.21 39.11 -19.65
N ALA A 328 -20.83 40.04 -18.77
CA ALA A 328 -20.67 41.45 -19.12
C ALA A 328 -19.52 41.67 -20.11
N HIS A 329 -18.39 40.98 -19.92
CA HIS A 329 -17.29 40.96 -20.88
C HIS A 329 -17.74 40.41 -22.24
N CYS A 330 -18.45 39.29 -22.23
CA CYS A 330 -19.04 38.64 -23.38
C CYS A 330 -19.96 39.58 -24.18
N ARG A 331 -20.87 40.31 -23.50
CA ARG A 331 -21.73 41.33 -24.13
C ARG A 331 -20.92 42.47 -24.76
N ARG A 332 -19.85 42.92 -24.10
CA ARG A 332 -18.94 43.95 -24.65
C ARG A 332 -18.18 43.44 -25.87
N LYS A 333 -17.74 42.16 -25.88
CA LYS A 333 -17.07 41.55 -27.03
C LYS A 333 -18.03 41.40 -28.22
N SER A 334 -19.25 40.92 -27.98
CA SER A 334 -20.28 40.75 -29.02
C SER A 334 -20.71 42.09 -29.65
N SER A 335 -20.92 43.14 -28.85
CA SER A 335 -21.25 44.48 -29.36
C SER A 335 -20.13 45.09 -30.22
N LYS A 336 -18.85 44.88 -29.87
CA LYS A 336 -17.71 45.30 -30.70
C LYS A 336 -17.66 44.56 -32.04
N ILE A 337 -17.97 43.25 -32.06
CA ILE A 337 -18.02 42.46 -33.29
C ILE A 337 -19.17 42.93 -34.19
N LEU A 338 -20.35 43.22 -33.63
CA LEU A 338 -21.49 43.71 -34.39
C LEU A 338 -21.21 45.07 -35.04
N ARG A 339 -20.54 45.99 -34.32
CA ARG A 339 -20.08 47.28 -34.87
C ARG A 339 -19.10 47.08 -36.01
N ALA A 340 -18.08 46.23 -35.81
CA ALA A 340 -17.11 45.91 -36.87
C ALA A 340 -17.74 45.23 -38.10
N LYS A 341 -18.87 44.52 -37.96
CA LYS A 341 -19.64 43.99 -39.11
C LYS A 341 -20.39 45.08 -39.85
N LYS A 342 -21.02 46.03 -39.15
CA LYS A 342 -21.69 47.18 -39.77
C LYS A 342 -20.71 48.07 -40.53
N ASP A 343 -19.57 48.40 -39.91
CA ASP A 343 -18.52 49.21 -40.55
C ASP A 343 -17.99 48.52 -41.83
N LYS A 344 -17.87 47.18 -41.82
CA LYS A 344 -17.47 46.40 -43.00
C LYS A 344 -18.54 46.28 -44.08
N GLN A 345 -19.83 46.22 -43.74
CA GLN A 345 -20.90 46.25 -44.75
C GLN A 345 -20.92 47.59 -45.47
N GLN A 346 -20.66 48.68 -44.76
CA GLN A 346 -20.53 50.01 -45.35
C GLN A 346 -19.33 50.09 -46.31
N ILE A 347 -18.17 49.55 -45.90
CA ILE A 347 -16.98 49.46 -46.76
C ILE A 347 -17.21 48.53 -47.98
N GLN A 348 -17.94 47.42 -47.82
CA GLN A 348 -18.24 46.50 -48.93
C GLN A 348 -19.20 47.15 -49.96
N GLN A 349 -20.07 48.04 -49.51
CA GLN A 349 -20.97 48.80 -50.36
C GLN A 349 -20.21 49.89 -51.15
N ASP A 350 -19.19 50.52 -50.54
CA ASP A 350 -18.24 51.40 -51.26
C ASP A 350 -17.33 50.64 -52.24
N ILE A 351 -16.91 49.41 -51.90
CA ILE A 351 -16.00 48.60 -52.74
C ILE A 351 -16.73 47.93 -53.93
N GLN A 352 -18.07 47.80 -53.91
CA GLN A 352 -18.86 47.31 -55.05
C GLN A 352 -18.74 48.19 -56.31
N LEU A 353 -18.16 49.39 -56.23
CA LEU A 353 -17.84 50.24 -57.39
C LEU A 353 -16.51 49.92 -58.09
N ASN A 354 -15.64 49.04 -57.55
CA ASN A 354 -14.37 48.69 -58.20
C ASN A 354 -14.10 47.17 -58.16
N LEU A 355 -14.53 46.48 -59.22
CA LEU A 355 -14.42 45.03 -59.37
C LEU A 355 -13.02 44.64 -59.91
N GLY A 356 -12.09 44.36 -59.01
CA GLY A 356 -10.77 43.82 -59.38
C GLY A 356 -9.94 43.34 -58.19
N ALA A 357 -9.94 44.08 -57.09
CA ALA A 357 -9.24 43.71 -55.85
C ALA A 357 -10.09 42.80 -54.91
N THR A 358 -11.34 42.52 -55.27
CA THR A 358 -12.38 41.98 -54.39
C THR A 358 -12.19 40.50 -54.04
N LEU A 359 -11.51 39.71 -54.89
CA LEU A 359 -11.43 38.26 -54.72
C LEU A 359 -10.41 37.82 -53.64
N TYR A 360 -9.29 38.54 -53.52
CA TYR A 360 -8.24 38.21 -52.54
C TYR A 360 -8.57 38.73 -51.13
N VAL A 361 -9.15 39.93 -51.03
CA VAL A 361 -9.60 40.49 -49.75
C VAL A 361 -10.75 39.64 -49.18
N SER A 362 -11.65 39.12 -50.02
CA SER A 362 -12.75 38.24 -49.59
C SER A 362 -12.26 36.94 -48.92
N ARG A 363 -11.22 36.30 -49.44
CA ARG A 363 -10.66 35.06 -48.86
C ARG A 363 -9.90 35.30 -47.54
N PHE A 364 -9.09 36.36 -47.46
CA PHE A 364 -8.37 36.67 -46.23
C PHE A 364 -9.34 37.07 -45.10
N VAL A 365 -10.37 37.85 -45.44
CA VAL A 365 -11.43 38.24 -44.50
C VAL A 365 -12.26 37.02 -44.07
N SER A 366 -12.58 36.11 -44.99
CA SER A 366 -13.30 34.86 -44.66
C SER A 366 -12.51 33.97 -43.71
N LYS A 367 -11.19 33.88 -43.87
CA LYS A 367 -10.32 33.08 -42.99
C LYS A 367 -10.15 33.71 -41.61
N ALA A 368 -10.01 35.02 -41.52
CA ALA A 368 -9.98 35.76 -40.24
C ALA A 368 -11.34 35.74 -39.52
N LEU A 369 -12.46 35.69 -40.26
CA LEU A 369 -13.80 35.55 -39.70
C LEU A 369 -14.06 34.17 -39.12
N ARG A 370 -13.54 33.10 -39.73
CA ARG A 370 -13.69 31.72 -39.22
C ARG A 370 -13.02 31.55 -37.85
N ASN A 371 -11.80 32.08 -37.68
CA ASN A 371 -11.13 32.10 -36.37
C ASN A 371 -11.85 32.94 -35.30
N ARG A 372 -12.56 34.03 -35.68
CA ARG A 372 -13.37 34.82 -34.73
C ARG A 372 -14.73 34.20 -34.42
N GLN A 373 -15.26 33.35 -35.31
CA GLN A 373 -16.52 32.64 -35.09
C GLN A 373 -16.36 31.53 -34.05
N ASP A 374 -15.25 30.79 -34.08
CA ASP A 374 -14.91 29.78 -33.06
C ASP A 374 -14.82 30.42 -31.66
N ASP A 375 -14.16 31.57 -31.53
CA ASP A 375 -14.09 32.37 -30.28
C ASP A 375 -15.44 32.94 -29.81
N SER A 376 -16.44 33.01 -30.69
CA SER A 376 -17.77 33.57 -30.39
C SER A 376 -18.78 32.50 -30.00
N ALA A 377 -18.58 31.26 -30.47
CA ALA A 377 -19.42 30.11 -30.17
C ALA A 377 -19.40 29.77 -28.66
N GLU A 378 -18.25 29.96 -28.00
CA GLU A 378 -18.08 29.81 -26.55
C GLU A 378 -18.96 30.79 -25.73
N CYS A 379 -19.27 31.96 -26.28
CA CYS A 379 -19.94 33.04 -25.58
C CYS A 379 -21.47 33.07 -25.86
N SER A 380 -21.92 32.47 -26.96
CA SER A 380 -23.34 32.41 -27.36
C SER A 380 -24.19 31.41 -26.56
N SER A 381 -23.59 30.41 -25.92
CA SER A 381 -24.34 29.37 -25.17
C SER A 381 -24.98 29.86 -23.87
N PHE A 382 -24.63 31.07 -23.39
CA PHE A 382 -24.92 31.50 -22.02
C PHE A 382 -25.81 32.77 -21.92
N SER A 383 -26.44 33.18 -23.03
CA SER A 383 -27.08 34.51 -23.17
C SER A 383 -28.60 34.56 -23.03
N GLN A 384 -29.22 33.63 -22.31
CA GLN A 384 -30.65 33.73 -21.95
C GLN A 384 -30.86 33.56 -20.44
N MET A 385 -30.55 34.61 -19.67
CA MET A 385 -31.21 35.01 -18.41
C MET A 385 -30.46 36.20 -17.80
N LEU A 386 -31.18 37.21 -17.30
CA LEU A 386 -30.60 38.28 -16.47
C LEU A 386 -30.09 37.67 -15.16
N PRO A 387 -28.82 37.87 -14.76
CA PRO A 387 -28.42 37.54 -13.40
C PRO A 387 -28.85 38.67 -12.48
N LEU A 388 -29.82 38.43 -11.59
CA LEU A 388 -29.80 39.11 -10.29
C LEU A 388 -28.50 38.66 -9.63
N VAL A 389 -27.55 39.58 -9.45
CA VAL A 389 -26.42 39.31 -8.56
C VAL A 389 -27.01 39.32 -7.14
N PRO A 390 -26.96 38.21 -6.39
CA PRO A 390 -27.43 38.22 -5.01
C PRO A 390 -26.68 39.29 -4.21
N HIS A 391 -27.38 39.94 -3.27
CA HIS A 391 -26.76 40.96 -2.41
C HIS A 391 -25.49 40.40 -1.77
N LYS A 392 -24.43 41.22 -1.75
CA LYS A 392 -23.17 40.88 -1.08
C LYS A 392 -23.50 40.44 0.36
N PRO A 393 -23.10 39.23 0.80
CA PRO A 393 -23.30 38.79 2.17
C PRO A 393 -22.69 39.80 3.15
N ALA A 394 -23.36 40.05 4.28
CA ALA A 394 -22.83 40.91 5.33
C ALA A 394 -21.45 40.39 5.78
N ASP A 395 -20.49 41.31 5.96
CA ASP A 395 -19.21 40.93 6.53
C ASP A 395 -19.47 40.46 7.98
N PRO A 396 -18.87 39.35 8.43
CA PRO A 396 -19.08 38.86 9.80
C PRO A 396 -18.62 39.95 10.79
N GLU A 397 -19.59 40.47 11.56
CA GLU A 397 -19.34 41.40 12.64
C GLU A 397 -18.71 40.64 13.80
N PHE A 398 -17.44 40.94 14.09
CA PHE A 398 -16.79 40.55 15.33
C PHE A 398 -16.78 41.79 16.20
N SER A 399 -17.50 41.74 17.32
CA SER A 399 -17.51 42.80 18.33
C SER A 399 -16.08 43.18 18.71
N LYS A 400 -15.80 44.49 18.72
CA LYS A 400 -14.48 45.05 19.04
C LYS A 400 -14.30 45.38 20.52
N GLU A 401 -15.21 44.95 21.36
CA GLU A 401 -15.19 45.16 22.81
C GLU A 401 -14.86 43.79 23.44
N GLU A 402 -13.84 43.59 24.27
CA GLU A 402 -13.13 44.45 25.23
C GLU A 402 -11.65 44.04 25.30
N ALA A 403 -10.77 45.03 25.42
CA ALA A 403 -9.31 44.88 25.53
C ALA A 403 -8.85 44.68 26.98
#